data_AF-A0A0L9UKY1-F1
#
_entry.id   AF-A0A0L9UKY1-F1
#
_cell.length_a   1.000
_cell.length_b   1.000
_cell.length_c   1.000
_cell.angle_alpha   90.00
_cell.angle_beta   90.00
_cell.angle_gamma   90.00
#
_symmetry.space_group_name_H-M   'P 1'
#
loop_
_entity.id
_entity.type
_entity.pdbx_description
1 polymer ?
#
loop_
_entity_poly.entity_id
_entity_poly.type
_entity_poly.pdbx_seq_one_letter_code
_entity_poly.pdbx_strand_id
1 'polypeptide(L)'
;MAVLQLQHKALASCRKFLVGDTSFDSNEDGKDDINSDSEDDGEDDAEDEEQEDELVNSYDSKECKEYKFFEKVFDEDDDLRKYYENNHRDGDFYCLVCGGIRKKVWKRFKDSIALIQHSTSILRTKRKRAHRAYAQIICKVVGWDIDQLPAIVLKDLDSSMAGSKKLLVEPKKPAVGCLDDSNAEPDT
;
A
#
# COMPACT_ATOMS: atom_id res chain seq x y z
N MET A 1 21.19 8.77 14.70
CA MET A 1 20.85 10.14 14.19
C MET A 1 20.94 10.27 12.67
N ALA A 2 21.90 9.66 11.97
CA ALA A 2 22.04 9.79 10.50
C ALA A 2 20.83 9.28 9.69
N VAL A 3 20.23 8.16 10.08
CA VAL A 3 19.06 7.56 9.40
C VAL A 3 17.84 8.47 9.43
N LEU A 4 17.59 9.11 10.57
CA LEU A 4 16.48 10.04 10.73
C LEU A 4 16.64 11.23 9.77
N GLN A 5 17.87 11.69 9.54
CA GLN A 5 18.16 12.80 8.62
C GLN A 5 17.89 12.43 7.15
N LEU A 6 18.24 11.20 6.73
CA LEU A 6 17.93 10.72 5.37
C LEU A 6 16.43 10.74 5.10
N GLN A 7 15.65 10.19 6.03
CA GLN A 7 14.20 10.20 5.89
C GLN A 7 13.66 11.63 6.01
N HIS A 8 14.13 12.45 6.96
CA HIS A 8 13.73 13.88 7.10
C HIS A 8 13.91 14.70 5.83
N LYS A 9 14.97 14.43 5.05
CA LYS A 9 15.17 15.06 3.74
C LYS A 9 14.04 14.70 2.77
N ALA A 10 13.71 13.41 2.65
CA ALA A 10 12.59 12.95 1.80
C ALA A 10 11.24 13.56 2.20
N LEU A 11 11.10 13.94 3.47
CA LEU A 11 9.85 14.44 4.03
C LEU A 11 9.53 15.86 3.65
N ALA A 12 10.55 16.68 3.44
CA ALA A 12 10.34 18.00 2.85
C ALA A 12 9.66 17.87 1.47
N SER A 13 10.11 16.93 0.63
CA SER A 13 9.49 16.64 -0.66
C SER A 13 8.08 16.07 -0.49
N CYS A 14 7.87 15.14 0.45
CA CYS A 14 6.55 14.54 0.70
C CYS A 14 5.54 15.58 1.18
N ARG A 15 5.93 16.50 2.07
CA ARG A 15 5.05 17.58 2.54
C ARG A 15 4.61 18.48 1.39
N LYS A 16 5.57 18.94 0.57
CA LYS A 16 5.27 19.77 -0.61
C LYS A 16 4.29 19.08 -1.57
N PHE A 17 4.51 17.79 -1.85
CA PHE A 17 3.66 17.02 -2.75
C PHE A 17 2.27 16.74 -2.17
N LEU A 18 2.18 16.38 -0.88
CA LEU A 18 0.95 15.89 -0.25
C LEU A 18 0.05 17.00 0.30
N VAL A 19 0.60 18.16 0.64
CA VAL A 19 -0.13 19.29 1.23
C VAL A 19 -0.22 20.47 0.25
N GLY A 20 0.67 20.53 -0.74
CA GLY A 20 0.82 21.70 -1.63
C GLY A 20 1.49 22.88 -0.91
N ASP A 21 1.92 23.89 -1.68
CA ASP A 21 2.35 25.19 -1.14
C ASP A 21 1.13 25.98 -0.63
N THR A 22 0.45 25.44 0.38
CA THR A 22 -0.49 26.25 1.14
C THR A 22 0.34 27.17 2.02
N SER A 23 0.38 28.45 1.61
CA SER A 23 0.76 29.57 2.48
C SER A 23 -0.11 29.51 3.72
N PHE A 24 0.37 28.80 4.75
CA PHE A 24 -0.29 28.75 6.04
C PHE A 24 0.02 30.09 6.73
N ASP A 25 -0.81 31.09 6.44
CA ASP A 25 -0.83 32.37 7.13
C ASP A 25 -1.18 32.09 8.59
N SER A 26 -0.13 31.90 9.40
CA SER A 26 -0.25 31.64 10.82
C SER A 26 -0.47 32.98 11.49
N ASN A 27 -1.72 33.37 11.68
CA ASN A 27 -2.03 34.32 12.74
C ASN A 27 -1.70 33.62 14.06
N GLU A 28 -0.55 33.97 14.63
CA GLU A 28 -0.28 33.81 16.05
C GLU A 28 -1.26 34.66 16.82
N ASP A 29 -2.12 34.05 17.63
CA ASP A 29 -2.59 34.66 18.87
C ASP A 29 -3.31 33.62 19.75
N GLY A 30 -2.83 33.48 20.99
CA GLY A 30 -3.47 32.66 22.01
C GLY A 30 -2.47 32.04 22.98
N LYS A 31 -1.99 32.84 23.93
CA LYS A 31 -1.30 32.37 25.13
C LYS A 31 -2.33 31.91 26.17
N ASP A 32 -2.09 30.77 26.79
CA ASP A 32 -2.42 30.52 28.19
C ASP A 32 -1.66 29.31 28.76
N ASP A 33 -0.94 29.60 29.84
CA ASP A 33 -0.22 28.67 30.68
C ASP A 33 -1.19 27.85 31.54
N ILE A 34 -1.08 26.51 31.55
CA ILE A 34 -1.40 25.72 32.75
C ILE A 34 -0.52 24.45 32.84
N ASN A 35 -0.33 24.03 34.08
CA ASN A 35 0.75 23.26 34.66
C ASN A 35 0.43 21.75 34.71
N SER A 36 1.49 20.94 34.82
CA SER A 36 1.56 19.66 35.55
C SER A 36 0.79 18.42 35.04
N ASP A 37 1.56 17.46 34.51
CA ASP A 37 1.55 16.01 34.80
C ASP A 37 0.19 15.29 35.00
N SER A 38 -0.26 14.57 33.97
CA SER A 38 -1.04 13.31 34.07
C SER A 38 -1.13 12.64 32.71
N GLU A 39 -0.96 11.31 32.72
CA GLU A 39 -1.15 10.40 31.60
C GLU A 39 -2.65 10.38 31.22
N ASP A 40 -2.99 10.71 29.97
CA ASP A 40 -4.34 10.47 29.45
C ASP A 40 -4.36 10.27 27.93
N ASP A 41 -5.12 9.25 27.56
CA ASP A 41 -5.30 8.63 26.26
C ASP A 41 -6.33 9.46 25.46
N GLY A 42 -5.83 10.47 24.74
CA GLY A 42 -6.67 11.36 23.93
C GLY A 42 -6.76 10.90 22.48
N GLU A 43 -7.81 10.15 22.16
CA GLU A 43 -8.31 9.90 20.81
C GLU A 43 -8.58 11.24 20.10
N ASP A 44 -7.68 11.68 19.21
CA ASP A 44 -7.92 12.84 18.34
C ASP A 44 -8.75 12.38 17.13
N ASP A 45 -10.06 12.41 17.36
CA ASP A 45 -11.13 12.18 16.42
C ASP A 45 -11.34 13.42 15.53
N ALA A 46 -10.64 13.46 14.40
CA ALA A 46 -10.97 14.34 13.30
C ALA A 46 -11.80 13.56 12.27
N GLU A 47 -13.12 13.55 12.48
CA GLU A 47 -14.11 13.18 11.46
C GLU A 47 -14.10 14.23 10.35
N ASP A 48 -13.32 13.97 9.31
CA ASP A 48 -13.22 14.82 8.12
C ASP A 48 -13.79 14.04 6.92
N GLU A 49 -15.12 13.97 6.91
CA GLU A 49 -15.94 13.41 5.83
C GLU A 49 -16.00 14.38 4.63
N GLU A 50 -15.07 14.23 3.70
CA GLU A 50 -15.29 14.66 2.31
C GLU A 50 -14.98 13.49 1.38
N GLN A 51 -16.06 12.76 1.09
CA GLN A 51 -16.15 11.61 0.20
C GLN A 51 -16.00 12.05 -1.25
N GLU A 52 -14.79 11.91 -1.82
CA GLU A 52 -14.59 11.76 -3.27
C GLU A 52 -13.38 10.83 -3.56
N ASP A 53 -13.24 9.73 -2.83
CA ASP A 53 -12.50 8.55 -3.34
C ASP A 53 -13.43 7.72 -4.25
N GLU A 54 -13.85 8.36 -5.35
CA GLU A 54 -14.56 7.72 -6.44
C GLU A 54 -13.81 6.43 -6.83
N LEU A 55 -14.60 5.37 -6.89
CA LEU A 55 -14.30 3.94 -6.80
C LEU A 55 -13.43 3.41 -7.95
N VAL A 56 -12.27 4.01 -8.18
CA VAL A 56 -11.23 3.43 -9.02
C VAL A 56 -10.23 2.77 -8.07
N ASN A 57 -10.57 1.55 -7.66
CA ASN A 57 -9.64 0.55 -7.11
C ASN A 57 -8.64 0.09 -8.20
N SER A 58 -8.12 1.01 -9.02
CA SER A 58 -6.88 0.75 -9.74
C SER A 58 -5.76 0.94 -8.72
N TYR A 59 -5.55 -0.11 -7.93
CA TYR A 59 -4.30 -0.34 -7.21
C TYR A 59 -3.10 -0.39 -8.17
N ASP A 60 -3.35 -0.44 -9.47
CA ASP A 60 -2.43 -0.90 -10.48
C ASP A 60 -2.29 0.14 -11.59
N SER A 61 -1.79 1.31 -11.23
CA SER A 61 -1.18 2.12 -12.26
C SER A 61 0.09 2.73 -11.72
N LYS A 62 1.22 2.12 -12.13
CA LYS A 62 2.54 2.76 -12.13
C LYS A 62 2.50 4.14 -12.83
N GLU A 63 1.42 4.45 -13.53
CA GLU A 63 1.20 5.75 -14.16
C GLU A 63 0.61 6.81 -13.23
N CYS A 64 0.12 6.44 -12.02
CA CYS A 64 -0.43 7.41 -11.06
C CYS A 64 0.65 8.36 -10.54
N LYS A 65 0.24 9.61 -10.25
CA LYS A 65 1.15 10.69 -9.86
C LYS A 65 1.89 10.39 -8.56
N GLU A 66 1.24 9.72 -7.61
CA GLU A 66 1.82 9.33 -6.33
C GLU A 66 2.93 8.29 -6.51
N TYR A 67 2.73 7.28 -7.37
CA TYR A 67 3.76 6.29 -7.68
C TYR A 67 4.98 6.95 -8.31
N LYS A 68 4.78 7.75 -9.36
CA LYS A 68 5.86 8.50 -10.04
C LYS A 68 6.61 9.42 -9.09
N PHE A 69 5.90 10.05 -8.15
CA PHE A 69 6.52 10.89 -7.13
C PHE A 69 7.45 10.07 -6.23
N PHE A 70 6.98 8.97 -5.66
CA PHE A 70 7.81 8.14 -4.78
C PHE A 70 8.95 7.46 -5.54
N GLU A 71 8.71 6.99 -6.76
CA GLU A 71 9.76 6.47 -7.64
C GLU A 71 10.89 7.50 -7.79
N LYS A 72 10.55 8.75 -8.13
CA LYS A 72 11.51 9.84 -8.24
C LYS A 72 12.25 10.14 -6.92
N VAL A 73 11.56 10.14 -5.78
CA VAL A 73 12.19 10.36 -4.46
C VAL A 73 13.28 9.32 -4.18
N PHE A 74 13.02 8.05 -4.50
CA PHE A 74 14.01 6.98 -4.30
C PHE A 74 15.07 6.95 -5.40
N ASP A 75 14.77 7.38 -6.63
CA ASP A 75 15.75 7.46 -7.72
C ASP A 75 16.75 8.62 -7.50
N GLU A 76 16.30 9.75 -6.95
CA GLU A 76 17.14 10.95 -6.71
C GLU A 76 17.97 10.88 -5.43
N ASP A 77 17.58 10.07 -4.45
CA ASP A 77 18.29 9.92 -3.18
C ASP A 77 18.87 8.51 -3.02
N ASP A 78 20.07 8.33 -3.57
CA ASP A 78 20.82 7.07 -3.52
C ASP A 78 21.05 6.55 -2.10
N ASP A 79 21.27 7.44 -1.13
CA ASP A 79 21.54 7.05 0.26
C ASP A 79 20.27 6.56 0.94
N LEU A 80 19.14 7.22 0.69
CA LEU A 80 17.83 6.75 1.14
C LEU A 80 17.51 5.37 0.54
N ARG A 81 17.72 5.20 -0.77
CA ARG A 81 17.44 3.93 -1.45
C ARG A 81 18.31 2.79 -0.92
N LYS A 82 19.63 2.98 -0.84
CA LYS A 82 20.57 2.00 -0.26
C LYS A 82 20.26 1.68 1.19
N TYR A 83 19.79 2.66 1.96
CA TYR A 83 19.37 2.41 3.34
C TYR A 83 18.19 1.42 3.39
N TYR A 84 17.16 1.63 2.57
CA TYR A 84 16.01 0.71 2.51
C TYR A 84 16.44 -0.68 2.02
N GLU A 85 17.28 -0.76 0.97
CA GLU A 85 17.83 -2.01 0.46
C GLU A 85 18.59 -2.81 1.53
N ASN A 86 19.50 -2.15 2.26
CA ASN A 86 20.43 -2.84 3.17
C ASN A 86 19.86 -3.12 4.55
N ASN A 87 18.82 -2.40 4.99
CA ASN A 87 18.33 -2.45 6.37
C ASN A 87 16.88 -2.96 6.48
N HIS A 88 16.31 -3.52 5.41
CA HIS A 88 14.89 -3.90 5.33
C HIS A 88 14.41 -4.86 6.43
N ARG A 89 15.29 -5.59 7.13
CA ARG A 89 14.92 -6.53 8.21
C ARG A 89 14.99 -5.97 9.63
N ASP A 90 15.90 -5.03 9.89
CA ASP A 90 16.22 -4.54 11.23
C ASP A 90 16.67 -3.07 11.15
N GLY A 91 15.79 -2.23 10.60
CA GLY A 91 16.05 -0.82 10.37
C GLY A 91 15.07 0.07 11.13
N ASP A 92 15.37 1.36 11.20
CA ASP A 92 14.43 2.37 11.65
C ASP A 92 13.76 2.99 10.43
N PHE A 93 12.45 2.74 10.27
CA PHE A 93 11.66 3.22 9.14
C PHE A 93 10.50 4.09 9.60
N TYR A 94 10.13 5.07 8.78
CA TYR A 94 9.00 5.97 9.02
C TYR A 94 8.11 6.00 7.78
N CYS A 95 6.79 6.09 7.99
CA CYS A 95 5.88 6.30 6.87
C CYS A 95 6.03 7.73 6.34
N LEU A 96 6.61 7.87 5.14
CA LEU A 96 6.86 9.18 4.55
C LEU A 96 5.57 9.95 4.24
N VAL A 97 4.47 9.23 4.01
CA VAL A 97 3.15 9.82 3.75
C VAL A 97 2.57 10.42 5.04
N CYS A 98 2.53 9.63 6.12
CA CYS A 98 2.07 10.12 7.43
C CYS A 98 2.89 11.33 7.89
N GLY A 99 4.21 11.25 7.71
CA GLY A 99 5.15 12.30 8.05
C GLY A 99 5.07 13.56 7.19
N GLY A 100 4.78 13.40 5.90
CA GLY A 100 4.57 14.52 4.99
C GLY A 100 3.30 15.31 5.33
N ILE A 101 2.26 14.63 5.82
CA ILE A 101 0.97 15.22 6.18
C ILE A 101 1.01 15.83 7.59
N ARG A 102 1.56 15.11 8.57
CA ARG A 102 1.53 15.50 9.99
C ARG A 102 2.73 16.37 10.38
N LYS A 103 2.52 17.31 11.30
CA LYS A 103 3.60 18.21 11.77
C LYS A 103 4.43 17.66 12.93
N LYS A 104 3.93 16.73 13.78
CA LYS A 104 4.61 16.44 15.07
C LYS A 104 4.77 15.00 15.59
N VAL A 105 4.21 13.94 15.00
CA VAL A 105 4.52 12.56 15.49
C VAL A 105 4.56 11.54 14.36
N TRP A 106 5.59 10.69 14.40
CA TRP A 106 5.99 9.77 13.35
C TRP A 106 6.12 8.39 13.94
N LYS A 107 5.27 7.46 13.52
CA LYS A 107 5.41 6.07 13.96
C LYS A 107 6.68 5.48 13.37
N ARG A 108 7.53 4.93 14.23
CA ARG A 108 8.72 4.16 13.84
C ARG A 108 8.34 2.70 13.63
N PHE A 109 8.84 2.12 12.54
CA PHE A 109 8.75 0.71 12.21
C PHE A 109 10.15 0.10 12.27
N LYS A 110 10.26 -1.17 12.72
CA LYS A 110 11.54 -1.87 12.91
C LYS A 110 12.04 -2.62 11.67
N ASP A 111 11.16 -2.80 10.69
CA ASP A 111 11.43 -3.52 9.46
C ASP A 111 10.54 -2.96 8.33
N SER A 112 10.88 -3.28 7.09
CA SER A 112 10.13 -2.83 5.92
C SER A 112 8.75 -3.50 5.84
N ILE A 113 8.59 -4.72 6.35
CA ILE A 113 7.30 -5.45 6.35
C ILE A 113 6.24 -4.66 7.12
N ALA A 114 6.56 -4.27 8.35
CA ALA A 114 5.67 -3.54 9.23
C ALA A 114 5.31 -2.17 8.64
N LEU A 115 6.26 -1.52 7.94
CA LEU A 115 6.01 -0.29 7.21
C LEU A 115 5.09 -0.50 6.00
N ILE A 116 5.33 -1.55 5.21
CA ILE A 116 4.50 -1.92 4.05
C ILE A 116 3.08 -2.24 4.52
N GLN A 117 2.93 -3.09 5.54
CA GLN A 117 1.63 -3.45 6.12
C GLN A 117 0.86 -2.23 6.62
N HIS A 118 1.55 -1.30 7.31
CA HIS A 118 0.92 -0.04 7.70
C HIS A 118 0.44 0.75 6.49
N SER A 119 1.27 0.84 5.44
CA SER A 119 0.98 1.64 4.25
C SER A 119 -0.11 1.01 3.37
N THR A 120 -0.30 -0.31 3.41
CA THR A 120 -1.38 -1.00 2.68
C THR A 120 -2.70 -1.04 3.46
N SER A 121 -2.65 -1.24 4.78
CA SER A 121 -3.83 -1.41 5.65
C SER A 121 -4.44 -0.12 6.17
N ILE A 122 -3.85 1.05 5.88
CA ILE A 122 -4.36 2.32 6.40
C ILE A 122 -5.72 2.68 5.75
N LEU A 123 -6.75 2.73 6.57
CA LEU A 123 -8.12 3.04 6.14
C LEU A 123 -8.56 4.48 6.51
N ARG A 124 -8.03 5.03 7.62
CA ARG A 124 -8.45 6.33 8.19
C ARG A 124 -7.54 7.49 7.76
N THR A 125 -7.43 7.76 6.47
CA THR A 125 -6.66 8.91 5.94
C THR A 125 -7.16 9.37 4.57
N LYS A 126 -7.17 10.68 4.29
CA LYS A 126 -7.46 11.25 2.96
C LYS A 126 -6.41 10.90 1.88
N ARG A 127 -5.28 10.27 2.25
CA ARG A 127 -4.16 9.96 1.34
C ARG A 127 -3.93 8.46 1.15
N LYS A 128 -4.99 7.65 1.08
CA LYS A 128 -4.89 6.18 0.88
C LYS A 128 -4.06 5.81 -0.36
N ARG A 129 -4.28 6.48 -1.49
CA ARG A 129 -3.53 6.26 -2.75
C ARG A 129 -2.03 6.49 -2.57
N ALA A 130 -1.63 7.54 -1.84
CA ALA A 130 -0.21 7.82 -1.59
C ALA A 130 0.44 6.76 -0.69
N HIS A 131 -0.26 6.28 0.33
CA HIS A 131 0.24 5.18 1.17
C HIS A 131 0.43 3.89 0.35
N ARG A 132 -0.54 3.55 -0.50
CA ARG A 132 -0.45 2.38 -1.38
C ARG A 132 0.69 2.49 -2.39
N ALA A 133 0.82 3.62 -3.07
CA ALA A 133 1.92 3.89 -3.99
C ALA A 133 3.30 3.81 -3.29
N TYR A 134 3.39 4.37 -2.09
CA TYR A 134 4.61 4.30 -1.29
C TYR A 134 4.98 2.86 -0.92
N ALA A 135 3.99 2.03 -0.52
CA ALA A 135 4.20 0.61 -0.26
C ALA A 135 4.76 -0.11 -1.50
N GLN A 136 4.22 0.17 -2.68
CA GLN A 136 4.70 -0.42 -3.94
C GLN A 136 6.16 -0.07 -4.23
N ILE A 137 6.54 1.18 -4.04
CA ILE A 137 7.93 1.62 -4.25
C ILE A 137 8.87 0.98 -3.22
N ILE A 138 8.45 0.85 -1.96
CA ILE A 138 9.28 0.14 -0.96
C ILE A 138 9.50 -1.31 -1.39
N CYS A 139 8.44 -2.02 -1.79
CA CYS A 139 8.55 -3.38 -2.30
C CYS A 139 9.53 -3.48 -3.48
N LYS A 140 9.42 -2.56 -4.45
CA LYS A 140 10.35 -2.44 -5.58
C LYS A 140 11.80 -2.25 -5.11
N VAL A 141 12.05 -1.34 -4.16
CA VAL A 141 13.39 -1.01 -3.65
C VAL A 141 14.01 -2.19 -2.90
N VAL A 142 13.26 -2.85 -2.03
CA VAL A 142 13.80 -3.99 -1.24
C VAL A 142 13.87 -5.29 -2.05
N GLY A 143 13.45 -5.28 -3.32
CA GLY A 143 13.39 -6.46 -4.18
C GLY A 143 12.33 -7.47 -3.75
N TRP A 144 11.28 -7.02 -3.07
CA TRP A 144 10.17 -7.85 -2.64
C TRP A 144 9.03 -7.78 -3.64
N ASP A 145 8.55 -8.96 -4.01
CA ASP A 145 7.32 -9.07 -4.75
C ASP A 145 6.14 -8.89 -3.79
N ILE A 146 5.22 -7.99 -4.13
CA ILE A 146 4.02 -7.70 -3.31
C ILE A 146 3.17 -8.96 -3.16
N ASP A 147 3.22 -9.86 -4.16
CA ASP A 147 2.52 -11.15 -4.17
C ASP A 147 3.10 -12.16 -3.17
N GLN A 148 4.30 -11.92 -2.62
CA GLN A 148 4.93 -12.76 -1.60
C GLN A 148 4.66 -12.27 -0.17
N LEU A 149 3.94 -11.16 0.00
CA LEU A 149 3.47 -10.74 1.33
C LEU A 149 2.48 -11.77 1.86
N PRO A 150 2.49 -12.10 3.17
CA PRO A 150 1.57 -13.06 3.74
C PRO A 150 0.14 -12.76 3.30
N ALA A 151 -0.54 -13.75 2.69
CA ALA A 151 -1.84 -13.60 2.01
C ALA A 151 -2.93 -12.90 2.85
N ILE A 152 -2.75 -12.80 4.17
CA ILE A 152 -3.59 -12.04 5.09
C ILE A 152 -3.64 -10.54 4.72
N VAL A 153 -2.58 -9.99 4.10
CA VAL A 153 -2.51 -8.60 3.60
C VAL A 153 -3.16 -8.45 2.21
N LEU A 154 -3.35 -9.55 1.48
CA LEU A 154 -3.84 -9.60 0.09
C LEU A 154 -5.28 -10.12 -0.04
N LYS A 155 -6.00 -10.40 1.05
CA LYS A 155 -7.38 -10.94 0.96
C LYS A 155 -8.38 -10.01 0.24
N ASP A 156 -8.03 -8.74 0.06
CA ASP A 156 -8.79 -7.79 -0.76
C ASP A 156 -8.39 -7.77 -2.24
N LEU A 157 -7.37 -8.54 -2.67
CA LEU A 157 -6.89 -8.63 -4.06
C LEU A 157 -7.59 -9.76 -4.86
N ASP A 158 -7.82 -10.91 -4.24
CA ASP A 158 -8.31 -12.11 -4.96
C ASP A 158 -9.80 -12.06 -5.34
N SER A 159 -10.57 -11.14 -4.76
CA SER A 159 -12.01 -11.04 -5.04
C SER A 159 -12.32 -10.57 -6.47
N SER A 160 -11.33 -10.07 -7.23
CA SER A 160 -11.51 -9.52 -8.58
C SER A 160 -11.10 -10.46 -9.73
N MET A 161 -10.46 -11.60 -9.46
CA MET A 161 -9.92 -12.50 -10.51
C MET A 161 -10.79 -13.73 -10.81
N ALA A 162 -11.89 -13.95 -10.07
CA ALA A 162 -12.78 -15.09 -10.25
C ALA A 162 -13.81 -14.92 -11.40
N GLY A 163 -13.47 -14.14 -12.44
CA GLY A 163 -14.43 -13.62 -13.41
C GLY A 163 -14.10 -13.83 -14.88
N SER A 164 -13.28 -14.80 -15.30
CA SER A 164 -13.22 -15.22 -16.72
C SER A 164 -12.54 -16.57 -16.94
N LYS A 165 -13.28 -17.64 -16.67
CA LYS A 165 -13.04 -18.94 -17.32
C LYS A 165 -14.25 -19.27 -18.19
N LYS A 166 -14.28 -18.75 -19.42
CA LYS A 166 -15.15 -19.25 -20.47
C LYS A 166 -14.35 -20.29 -21.25
N LEU A 167 -14.51 -21.52 -20.77
CA LEU A 167 -14.28 -22.79 -21.44
C LEU A 167 -14.63 -22.74 -22.93
N LEU A 168 -13.64 -22.98 -23.79
CA LEU A 168 -13.85 -23.56 -25.12
C LEU A 168 -12.74 -24.59 -25.34
N VAL A 169 -12.96 -25.79 -24.77
CA VAL A 169 -12.30 -27.01 -25.23
C VAL A 169 -13.20 -27.55 -26.34
N GLU A 170 -12.72 -27.52 -27.58
CA GLU A 170 -13.33 -28.28 -28.66
C GLU A 170 -12.90 -29.76 -28.57
N PRO A 171 -13.82 -30.73 -28.46
CA PRO A 171 -13.47 -32.14 -28.48
C PRO A 171 -13.31 -32.64 -29.92
N LYS A 172 -12.09 -33.09 -30.23
CA LYS A 172 -11.72 -33.86 -31.42
C LYS A 172 -12.47 -35.20 -31.42
N LYS A 173 -13.35 -35.45 -32.39
CA LYS A 173 -13.96 -36.77 -32.64
C LYS A 173 -12.90 -37.74 -33.19
N PRO A 174 -12.79 -38.96 -32.66
CA PRO A 174 -12.38 -40.12 -33.45
C PRO A 174 -13.61 -40.96 -33.84
N ALA A 175 -13.59 -41.42 -35.09
CA ALA A 175 -14.58 -42.31 -35.66
C ALA A 175 -14.27 -43.78 -35.34
N VAL A 176 -15.31 -44.60 -35.51
CA VAL A 176 -15.31 -46.07 -35.75
C VAL A 176 -15.44 -46.97 -34.52
N GLY A 177 -16.51 -47.77 -34.56
CA GLY A 177 -16.64 -49.05 -33.85
C GLY A 177 -18.07 -49.40 -33.52
N CYS A 178 -18.86 -49.91 -34.48
CA CYS A 178 -20.11 -50.61 -34.19
C CYS A 178 -19.79 -52.03 -33.72
N LEU A 179 -20.36 -52.45 -32.60
CA LEU A 179 -20.50 -53.85 -32.23
C LEU A 179 -21.82 -53.96 -31.45
N ASP A 180 -22.84 -54.47 -32.13
CA ASP A 180 -24.12 -54.82 -31.56
C ASP A 180 -23.99 -56.19 -30.90
N ASP A 181 -24.11 -56.26 -29.58
CA ASP A 181 -24.25 -57.51 -28.83
C ASP A 181 -25.53 -57.47 -28.01
N SER A 182 -26.53 -58.20 -28.46
CA SER A 182 -27.71 -58.54 -27.67
C SER A 182 -28.12 -59.96 -28.04
N ASN A 183 -27.37 -60.92 -27.51
CA ASN A 183 -27.83 -62.29 -27.35
C ASN A 183 -28.83 -62.31 -26.19
N ALA A 184 -30.10 -62.54 -26.51
CA ALA A 184 -31.13 -62.89 -25.54
C ALA A 184 -31.07 -64.41 -25.30
N GLU A 185 -30.92 -64.81 -24.05
CA GLU A 185 -31.20 -66.16 -23.56
C GLU A 185 -32.40 -66.05 -22.60
N PRO A 186 -33.06 -67.15 -22.20
CA PRO A 186 -33.44 -68.35 -22.93
C PRO A 186 -34.95 -68.65 -22.73
N ASP A 187 -35.56 -69.49 -23.56
CA ASP A 187 -36.80 -70.19 -23.18
C ASP A 187 -36.85 -71.60 -23.80
N THR A 188 -36.80 -72.58 -22.88
CA THR A 188 -37.18 -74.01 -22.92
C THR A 188 -36.72 -74.92 -24.06
#